data_AF-A0A2D6NAS4-F1
#
_entry.id   AF-A0A2D6NAS4-F1
#
_cell.length_a   1.000
_cell.length_b   1.000
_cell.length_c   1.000
_cell.angle_alpha   90.00
_cell.angle_beta   90.00
_cell.angle_gamma   90.00
#
_symmetry.space_group_name_H-M   'P 1'
#
loop_
_entity.id
_entity.type
_entity.pdbx_description
1 polymer ?
#
loop_
_entity_poly.entity_id
_entity_poly.type
_entity_poly.pdbx_seq_one_letter_code
_entity_poly.pdbx_strand_id
1 'polypeptide(L)'
;MAEKSKTREIVIVDKGGTFNTLLKKFSQEKESYDFEALSALRKLLSNEKARLLHTIKTKSPKSIYELAKILKRDFKSVKEDIKLLQRFGFIDFIAEKTGKRERLRPILTIDTLHIQIKI
;
A
#
# COMPACT_ATOMS: atom_id res chain seq x y z
N MET A 1 26.96 5.51 -8.05
CA MET A 1 25.68 5.50 -8.80
C MET A 1 24.57 5.71 -7.79
N ALA A 2 23.83 6.82 -7.85
CA ALA A 2 22.75 7.08 -6.89
C ALA A 2 21.60 6.10 -7.13
N GLU A 3 21.28 5.26 -6.14
CA GLU A 3 20.08 4.43 -6.17
C GLU A 3 18.86 5.34 -6.27
N LYS A 4 18.10 5.20 -7.36
CA LYS A 4 16.81 5.92 -7.52
C LYS A 4 15.81 5.32 -6.53
N SER A 5 15.75 5.87 -5.32
CA SER A 5 14.73 5.49 -4.34
C SER A 5 13.36 5.99 -4.78
N LYS A 6 12.34 5.12 -4.72
CA LYS A 6 10.97 5.49 -5.04
C LYS A 6 10.28 5.99 -3.79
N THR A 7 10.30 7.31 -3.57
CA THR A 7 9.60 7.98 -2.48
C THR A 7 8.16 8.28 -2.87
N ARG A 8 7.20 7.95 -2.00
CA ARG A 8 5.80 8.41 -2.12
C ARG A 8 5.48 9.41 -1.01
N GLU A 9 4.86 10.51 -1.40
CA GLU A 9 4.42 11.56 -0.48
C GLU A 9 2.90 11.56 -0.37
N ILE A 10 2.40 11.53 0.86
CA ILE A 10 0.99 11.75 1.19
C ILE A 10 0.96 13.02 2.05
N VAL A 11 0.48 14.12 1.45
CA VAL A 11 0.22 15.36 2.18
C VAL A 11 -1.24 15.37 2.58
N ILE A 12 -1.47 15.46 3.89
CA ILE A 12 -2.76 15.69 4.52
C ILE A 12 -2.70 17.10 5.08
N VAL A 13 -3.50 18.00 4.52
CA VAL A 13 -3.57 19.39 4.98
C VAL A 13 -4.83 19.54 5.81
N ASP A 14 -4.68 19.90 7.08
CA ASP A 14 -5.72 20.46 7.90
C ASP A 14 -5.92 21.93 7.51
N LYS A 15 -7.16 22.27 7.17
CA LYS A 15 -7.63 23.66 7.21
C LYS A 15 -8.90 23.65 8.06
N GLY A 16 -8.75 23.89 9.36
CA GLY A 16 -9.88 24.09 10.28
C GLY A 16 -10.57 22.80 10.77
N GLY A 17 -9.83 21.71 10.96
CA GLY A 17 -10.29 20.41 11.46
C GLY A 17 -10.49 19.33 10.39
N THR A 18 -10.31 19.63 9.10
CA THR A 18 -10.64 18.70 8.01
C THR A 18 -9.39 18.12 7.32
N PHE A 19 -9.18 16.80 7.46
CA PHE A 19 -8.07 16.08 6.80
C PHE A 19 -8.41 15.74 5.35
N ASN A 20 -7.90 16.49 4.38
CA ASN A 20 -8.05 16.16 2.95
C ASN A 20 -6.85 15.34 2.44
N THR A 21 -7.09 14.15 1.85
CA THR A 21 -6.01 13.35 1.23
C THR A 21 -5.83 13.69 -0.25
N LEU A 22 -4.65 14.17 -0.61
CA LEU A 22 -4.31 14.62 -1.97
C LEU A 22 -3.88 13.48 -2.92
N LEU A 23 -4.45 12.28 -2.80
CA LEU A 23 -4.10 11.12 -3.64
C LEU A 23 -4.95 10.97 -4.92
N LYS A 24 -5.89 11.88 -5.24
CA LYS A 24 -6.57 11.90 -6.55
C LYS A 24 -7.08 13.28 -6.98
N LYS A 25 -6.73 13.64 -8.23
CA LYS A 25 -7.27 14.71 -9.09
C LYS A 25 -8.76 15.06 -8.87
N PHE A 26 -9.04 16.36 -8.94
CA PHE A 26 -10.27 16.98 -9.50
C PHE A 26 -11.61 16.40 -9.04
N SER A 27 -12.18 16.97 -7.99
CA SER A 27 -13.60 17.34 -7.94
C SER A 27 -13.80 18.40 -6.86
N GLN A 28 -14.51 19.46 -7.24
CA GLN A 28 -14.71 20.68 -6.48
C GLN A 28 -15.59 20.48 -5.23
N GLU A 29 -15.31 21.34 -4.25
CA GLU A 29 -16.24 21.99 -3.32
C GLU A 29 -17.24 21.09 -2.56
N LYS A 30 -16.86 20.73 -1.33
CA LYS A 30 -17.63 21.05 -0.12
C LYS A 30 -16.83 20.71 1.13
N GLU A 31 -16.91 21.60 2.12
CA GLU A 31 -16.40 21.44 3.48
C GLU A 31 -17.16 20.32 4.21
N SER A 32 -16.86 19.06 3.89
CA SER A 32 -17.26 17.91 4.68
C SER A 32 -16.00 17.14 5.05
N TYR A 33 -15.83 16.84 6.33
CA TYR A 33 -14.79 15.93 6.81
C TYR A 33 -14.79 14.66 5.94
N ASP A 34 -13.70 14.43 5.19
CA ASP A 34 -13.57 13.23 4.36
C ASP A 34 -13.17 12.05 5.27
N PHE A 35 -14.15 11.57 6.03
CA PHE A 35 -14.02 10.40 6.88
C PHE A 35 -13.64 9.15 6.05
N GLU A 36 -13.94 9.12 4.75
CA GLU A 36 -13.56 8.02 3.87
C GLU A 36 -12.04 8.01 3.65
N ALA A 37 -11.45 9.17 3.36
CA ALA A 37 -10.02 9.34 3.22
C ALA A 37 -9.24 8.97 4.50
N LEU A 38 -9.68 9.45 5.66
CA LEU A 38 -9.06 9.12 6.95
C LEU A 38 -9.21 7.61 7.28
N SER A 39 -10.39 7.05 7.00
CA SER A 39 -10.64 5.61 7.16
C SER A 39 -9.76 4.76 6.25
N ALA A 40 -9.54 5.21 5.01
CA ALA A 40 -8.67 4.55 4.05
C ALA A 40 -7.20 4.58 4.50
N LEU A 41 -6.72 5.72 4.99
CA LEU A 41 -5.39 5.85 5.62
C LEU A 41 -5.24 4.94 6.84
N ARG A 42 -6.22 4.92 7.74
CA ARG A 42 -6.18 4.03 8.92
C ARG A 42 -6.09 2.55 8.52
N LYS A 43 -6.83 2.15 7.49
CA LYS A 43 -6.78 0.77 6.95
C LYS A 43 -5.43 0.45 6.32
N LEU A 44 -4.81 1.43 5.67
CA LEU A 44 -3.50 1.32 5.01
C LEU A 44 -2.36 1.23 6.03
N LEU A 45 -2.43 2.00 7.12
CA LEU A 45 -1.38 2.11 8.14
C LEU A 45 -1.53 1.10 9.29
N SER A 46 -2.27 0.00 9.08
CA SER A 46 -2.44 -1.00 10.13
C SER A 46 -1.17 -1.84 10.34
N ASN A 47 -0.99 -2.36 11.56
CA ASN A 47 0.14 -3.23 11.92
C ASN A 47 0.30 -4.42 10.96
N GLU A 48 -0.83 -5.00 10.53
CA GLU A 48 -0.83 -6.10 9.57
C GLU A 48 -0.31 -5.67 8.19
N LYS A 49 -0.61 -4.45 7.73
CA LYS A 49 -0.07 -3.92 6.47
C LYS A 49 1.42 -3.64 6.58
N ALA A 50 1.87 -3.05 7.69
CA ALA A 50 3.29 -2.84 7.95
C ALA A 50 4.07 -4.17 7.97
N ARG A 51 3.54 -5.18 8.67
CA ARG A 51 4.11 -6.53 8.71
C ARG A 51 4.17 -7.19 7.33
N LEU A 52 3.13 -6.99 6.51
CA LEU A 52 3.07 -7.50 5.15
C LEU A 52 4.14 -6.86 4.25
N LEU A 53 4.25 -5.52 4.27
CA LEU A 53 5.26 -4.77 3.51
C LEU A 53 6.68 -5.19 3.92
N HIS A 54 6.94 -5.25 5.23
CA HIS A 54 8.22 -5.71 5.77
C HIS A 54 8.57 -7.14 5.33
N THR A 55 7.59 -8.04 5.34
CA THR A 55 7.79 -9.44 4.93
C THR A 55 8.09 -9.55 3.44
N ILE A 56 7.43 -8.76 2.59
CA ILE A 56 7.76 -8.71 1.15
C ILE A 56 9.20 -8.23 0.96
N LYS A 57 9.62 -7.15 1.64
CA LYS A 57 10.99 -6.62 1.52
C LYS A 57 12.04 -7.63 1.96
N THR A 58 11.83 -8.27 3.11
CA THR A 58 12.87 -9.08 3.78
C THR A 58 12.88 -10.54 3.37
N LYS A 59 11.74 -11.11 2.97
CA LYS A 59 11.61 -12.54 2.61
C LYS A 59 11.39 -12.79 1.13
N SER A 60 11.08 -11.76 0.33
CA SER A 60 10.91 -11.86 -1.13
C SER A 60 10.07 -13.07 -1.58
N PRO A 61 8.83 -13.22 -1.06
CA PRO A 61 7.98 -14.36 -1.40
C PRO A 61 7.69 -14.41 -2.90
N LYS A 62 7.65 -15.61 -3.48
CA LYS A 62 7.43 -15.85 -4.93
C LYS A 62 5.96 -15.82 -5.32
N SER A 63 5.04 -15.75 -4.36
CA SER A 63 3.60 -15.66 -4.62
C SER A 63 2.84 -15.14 -3.41
N ILE A 64 1.59 -14.72 -3.61
CA ILE A 64 0.66 -14.36 -2.52
C ILE A 64 0.44 -15.56 -1.58
N TYR A 65 0.43 -16.78 -2.11
CA TYR A 65 0.23 -17.99 -1.31
C TYR A 65 1.41 -18.25 -0.37
N GLU A 66 2.64 -18.10 -0.87
CA GLU A 66 3.84 -18.20 -0.04
C GLU A 66 3.89 -17.10 1.01
N LEU A 67 3.55 -15.86 0.64
CA LEU A 67 3.44 -14.75 1.59
C LEU A 67 2.44 -15.08 2.72
N ALA A 68 1.28 -15.65 2.39
CA ALA A 68 0.31 -16.06 3.40
C ALA A 68 0.83 -17.12 4.36
N LYS A 69 1.60 -18.11 3.83
CA LYS A 69 2.28 -19.12 4.66
C LYS A 69 3.31 -18.51 5.61
N ILE A 70 4.14 -17.59 5.12
CA ILE A 70 5.16 -16.91 5.95
C ILE A 70 4.48 -16.08 7.05
N LEU A 71 3.40 -15.37 6.70
CA LEU A 71 2.63 -14.56 7.64
C LEU A 71 1.79 -15.39 8.62
N LYS A 72 1.63 -16.71 8.38
CA LYS A 72 0.71 -17.59 9.11
C LYS A 72 -0.73 -17.05 9.11
N ARG A 73 -1.17 -16.52 7.97
CA ARG A 73 -2.51 -15.95 7.77
C ARG A 73 -3.23 -16.67 6.64
N ASP A 74 -4.56 -16.59 6.64
CA ASP A 74 -5.34 -17.16 5.56
C ASP A 74 -5.09 -16.40 4.24
N PHE A 75 -5.16 -17.14 3.13
CA PHE A 75 -4.85 -16.61 1.81
C PHE A 75 -5.80 -15.48 1.39
N LYS A 76 -7.09 -15.55 1.78
CA LYS A 76 -8.11 -14.58 1.38
C LYS A 76 -7.80 -13.21 1.98
N SER A 77 -7.56 -13.15 3.29
CA SER A 77 -7.19 -11.91 3.98
C SER A 77 -5.92 -11.30 3.42
N VAL A 78 -4.89 -12.11 3.16
CA VAL A 78 -3.63 -11.62 2.58
C VAL A 78 -3.86 -11.09 1.17
N LYS A 79 -4.67 -11.77 0.35
CA LYS A 79 -5.01 -11.32 -1.00
C LYS A 79 -5.77 -9.98 -0.99
N GLU A 80 -6.71 -9.80 -0.06
CA GLU A 80 -7.43 -8.53 0.11
C GLU A 80 -6.48 -7.40 0.52
N ASP A 81 -5.59 -7.68 1.47
CA ASP A 81 -4.59 -6.72 1.94
C ASP A 81 -3.63 -6.30 0.82
N ILE A 82 -3.15 -7.26 0.03
CA ILE A 82 -2.30 -7.00 -1.14
C ILE A 82 -3.01 -6.15 -2.17
N LYS A 83 -4.28 -6.46 -2.50
CA LYS A 83 -5.06 -5.66 -3.46
C LYS A 83 -5.24 -4.21 -2.99
N LEU A 84 -5.45 -4.00 -1.69
CA LEU A 84 -5.52 -2.66 -1.13
C LEU A 84 -4.20 -1.92 -1.35
N LEU A 85 -3.08 -2.51 -0.94
CA LEU A 85 -1.76 -1.91 -1.07
C LEU A 85 -1.37 -1.68 -2.54
N GLN A 86 -1.79 -2.55 -3.46
CA GLN A 86 -1.63 -2.35 -4.90
C GLN A 86 -2.44 -1.14 -5.40
N ARG A 87 -3.67 -0.92 -4.92
CA ARG A 87 -4.48 0.25 -5.29
C ARG A 87 -3.83 1.57 -4.85
N PHE A 88 -3.12 1.57 -3.73
CA PHE A 88 -2.29 2.69 -3.28
C PHE A 88 -0.90 2.72 -3.92
N GLY A 89 -0.60 1.72 -4.75
CA GLY A 89 0.64 1.55 -5.49
C GLY A 89 1.86 1.27 -4.63
N PHE A 90 1.71 0.70 -3.43
CA PHE A 90 2.84 0.29 -2.60
C PHE A 90 3.41 -1.07 -3.04
N ILE A 91 2.58 -1.85 -3.72
CA ILE A 91 2.90 -3.17 -4.23
C ILE A 91 2.53 -3.23 -5.71
N ASP A 92 3.32 -3.98 -6.48
CA ASP A 92 2.97 -4.43 -7.82
C ASP A 92 3.25 -5.92 -7.96
N PHE A 93 2.92 -6.50 -9.11
CA PHE A 93 3.16 -7.90 -9.40
C PHE A 93 4.03 -8.09 -10.62
N ILE A 94 5.01 -8.97 -10.48
CA ILE A 94 5.75 -9.50 -11.62
C ILE A 94 5.16 -10.87 -11.95
N ALA A 95 4.76 -11.03 -13.20
CA ALA A 95 4.39 -12.32 -13.74
C ALA A 95 5.65 -13.18 -13.96
N GLU A 96 5.72 -14.31 -13.26
CA GLU A 96 6.77 -15.31 -13.45
C GLU A 96 6.15 -16.58 -14.03
N LYS A 97 6.63 -16.99 -15.21
CA LYS A 97 6.20 -18.24 -15.85
C LYS A 97 7.11 -19.37 -15.40
N THR A 98 6.52 -20.44 -14.88
CA THR A 98 7.19 -21.71 -14.64
C THR A 98 6.45 -22.80 -15.40
N GLY A 99 6.97 -23.16 -16.57
CA GLY A 99 6.29 -24.07 -17.50
C GLY A 99 4.95 -23.49 -17.97
N LYS A 100 3.85 -24.24 -17.78
CA LYS A 100 2.48 -23.82 -18.15
C LYS A 100 1.78 -22.95 -17.09
N ARG A 101 2.40 -22.71 -15.93
CA ARG A 101 1.80 -21.97 -14.82
C ARG A 101 2.41 -20.58 -14.71
N GLU A 102 1.55 -19.58 -14.58
CA GLU A 102 1.92 -18.20 -14.29
C GLU A 102 1.70 -17.92 -12.81
N ARG A 103 2.68 -17.31 -12.15
CA ARG A 103 2.61 -16.89 -10.76
C ARG A 103 2.81 -15.39 -10.68
N LEU A 104 2.01 -14.73 -9.86
CA LEU A 104 2.16 -13.32 -9.55
C LEU A 104 3.02 -13.17 -8.30
N ARG A 105 4.25 -12.72 -8.49
CA ARG A 105 5.18 -12.41 -7.41
C ARG A 105 4.93 -10.98 -6.93
N PRO A 106 4.53 -10.76 -5.66
CA PRO A 106 4.36 -9.41 -5.12
C PRO A 106 5.73 -8.76 -4.93
N ILE A 107 5.85 -7.51 -5.38
CA ILE A 107 7.05 -6.69 -5.21
C ILE A 107 6.69 -5.34 -4.59
N LEU A 108 7.61 -4.78 -3.82
CA LEU A 108 7.48 -3.39 -3.36
C LEU A 108 7.89 -2.44 -4.49
N THR A 109 7.08 -1.41 -4.67
CA THR A 109 7.32 -0.31 -5.60
C THR A 109 7.76 0.97 -4.91
N ILE A 110 7.81 0.95 -3.57
CA ILE A 110 8.19 2.09 -2.74
C ILE A 110 9.32 1.69 -1.80
N ASP A 111 10.22 2.64 -1.58
CA ASP A 111 11.30 2.50 -0.59
C ASP A 111 11.01 3.37 0.64
N THR A 112 10.29 4.47 0.47
CA THR A 112 10.00 5.42 1.55
C THR A 112 8.58 5.99 1.40
N LEU A 113 7.87 6.06 2.52
CA LEU A 113 6.56 6.69 2.65
C LEU A 113 6.70 7.92 3.54
N HIS A 114 6.48 9.11 2.97
CA HIS A 114 6.37 10.34 3.74
C HIS A 114 4.91 10.69 3.95
N ILE A 115 4.53 10.83 5.22
CA ILE A 115 3.20 11.29 5.61
C ILE A 115 3.40 12.65 6.26
N GLN A 116 2.89 13.69 5.62
CA GLN A 116 2.90 15.02 6.18
C GLN A 116 1.49 15.37 6.61
N ILE A 117 1.30 15.64 7.90
CA ILE A 117 0.06 16.16 8.46
C ILE A 117 0.34 17.61 8.83
N LYS A 118 -0.25 18.54 8.09
CA LYS A 118 -0.27 19.95 8.50
C LYS A 118 -1.53 20.14 9.33
N ILE A 119 -1.39 20.67 10.54
CA ILE A 119 -2.49 21.07 11.44
C ILE A 119 -2.63 22.59 11.33
#